data_AF-A0A8X6EYJ9-F1
#
_entry.id   AF-A0A8X6EYJ9-F1
#
_cell.length_a   1.000
_cell.length_b   1.000
_cell.length_c   1.000
_cell.angle_alpha   90.00
_cell.angle_beta   90.00
_cell.angle_gamma   90.00
#
_symmetry.space_group_name_H-M   'P 1'
#
loop_
_entity.id
_entity.type
_entity.pdbx_description
1 polymer ?
#
loop_
_entity_poly.entity_id
_entity_poly.type
_entity_poly.pdbx_seq_one_letter_code
_entity_poly.pdbx_strand_id
1 'polypeptide(L)'
;MFRQIKVQEHQQDFLRILWRPSLEEDIVSYRLKPVTYEIKPAPYLATRCLLQLAHEGKNKYPLATPVIENSTYMDDILSGADDITTAKEMQREGCFHLYKWSANTDGIVERRAHGKQGVPLQ
;
A
#
# COMPACT_ATOMS: atom_id res chain seq x y z
N MET A 1 1.40 0.83 1.12
CA MET A 1 0.83 -0.51 0.82
C MET A 1 0.10 -1.12 2.02
N PHE A 2 0.78 -1.35 3.16
CA PHE A 2 0.23 -2.10 4.31
C PHE A 2 -1.15 -1.65 4.81
N ARG A 3 -1.40 -0.34 4.85
CA ARG A 3 -2.69 0.24 5.31
C ARG A 3 -3.91 -0.18 4.48
N GLN A 4 -3.69 -0.72 3.27
CA GLN A 4 -4.75 -1.21 2.38
C GLN A 4 -5.04 -2.71 2.60
N ILE A 5 -4.39 -3.37 3.57
CA ILE A 5 -4.56 -4.79 3.88
C ILE A 5 -5.17 -4.91 5.28
N LYS A 6 -6.41 -5.39 5.36
CA LYS A 6 -7.15 -5.55 6.63
C LYS A 6 -6.76 -6.85 7.33
N VAL A 7 -6.46 -6.76 8.61
CA VAL A 7 -6.22 -7.91 9.50
C VAL A 7 -7.56 -8.51 9.92
N GLN A 8 -7.60 -9.84 10.00
CA GLN A 8 -8.78 -10.59 10.43
C GLN A 8 -9.22 -10.14 11.82
N GLU A 9 -10.53 -9.98 12.03
CA GLU A 9 -11.09 -9.35 13.24
C GLU A 9 -10.62 -10.02 14.54
N HIS A 10 -10.56 -11.35 14.57
CA HIS A 10 -10.08 -12.12 15.71
C HIS A 10 -8.58 -11.96 16.00
N GLN A 11 -7.79 -11.45 15.03
CA GLN A 11 -6.35 -11.19 15.19
C GLN A 11 -6.05 -9.72 15.53
N GLN A 12 -7.01 -8.81 15.38
CA GLN A 12 -6.80 -7.38 15.65
C GLN A 12 -6.50 -7.11 17.13
N ASP A 13 -6.85 -8.02 18.03
CA ASP A 13 -6.52 -7.89 19.45
C ASP A 13 -5.01 -7.99 19.72
N PHE A 14 -4.27 -8.70 18.87
CA PHE A 14 -2.80 -8.76 18.94
C PHE A 14 -2.14 -7.45 18.48
N LEU A 15 -2.91 -6.54 17.87
CA LEU A 15 -2.47 -5.22 17.43
C LEU A 15 -3.06 -4.11 18.32
N ARG A 16 -3.41 -4.45 19.57
CA ARG A 16 -3.94 -3.48 20.52
C ARG A 16 -2.85 -2.51 20.97
N ILE A 17 -3.16 -1.23 20.95
CA ILE A 17 -2.32 -0.18 21.52
C ILE A 17 -3.08 0.55 22.63
N LEU A 18 -2.33 1.10 23.57
CA LEU A 18 -2.83 2.03 24.57
C LEU A 18 -2.41 3.44 24.18
N TRP A 19 -3.33 4.38 24.27
CA TRP A 19 -3.09 5.77 23.94
C TRP A 19 -3.63 6.66 25.04
N ARG A 20 -2.87 7.70 25.35
CA ARG A 20 -3.27 8.73 26.30
C ARG A 20 -2.68 10.07 25.82
N PRO A 21 -3.53 11.03 25.39
CA PRO A 21 -3.05 12.28 24.81
C PRO A 21 -2.47 13.27 25.84
N SER A 22 -2.92 13.23 27.10
CA SER A 22 -2.43 14.08 28.20
C SER A 22 -2.44 13.32 29.54
N LEU A 23 -1.77 13.82 30.58
CA LEU A 23 -1.72 13.12 31.88
C LEU A 23 -3.07 13.12 32.61
N GLU A 24 -3.91 14.08 32.27
CA GLU A 24 -5.23 14.36 32.84
C GLU A 24 -6.33 13.52 32.19
N GLU A 25 -6.06 12.91 31.03
CA GLU A 25 -7.01 12.09 30.29
C GLU A 25 -6.85 10.59 30.57
N ASP A 26 -7.95 9.85 30.47
CA ASP A 26 -7.97 8.41 30.65
C ASP A 26 -7.20 7.68 29.53
N ILE A 27 -6.65 6.51 29.88
CA ILE A 27 -6.02 5.62 28.89
C ILE A 27 -7.11 4.98 28.03
N VAL A 28 -7.00 5.16 26.72
CA VAL A 28 -7.88 4.55 25.73
C VAL A 28 -7.16 3.39 25.05
N SER A 29 -7.87 2.30 24.79
CA SER A 29 -7.35 1.17 24.01
C SER A 29 -7.89 1.19 22.58
N TYR A 30 -7.01 1.01 21.60
CA TYR A 30 -7.35 0.91 20.18
C TYR A 30 -6.90 -0.43 19.62
N ARG A 31 -7.67 -0.99 18.68
CA ARG A 31 -7.27 -2.15 17.88
C ARG A 31 -6.94 -1.68 16.48
N LEU A 32 -5.71 -1.89 16.05
CA LEU A 32 -5.31 -1.52 14.69
C LEU A 32 -5.92 -2.52 13.71
N LYS A 33 -6.64 -2.00 12.70
CA LYS A 33 -7.34 -2.82 11.70
C LYS A 33 -6.47 -3.25 10.53
N PRO A 34 -5.64 -2.37 9.93
CA PRO A 34 -4.77 -2.80 8.85
C PRO A 34 -3.45 -3.37 9.36
N VAL A 35 -2.72 -4.05 8.47
CA VAL A 35 -1.31 -4.41 8.70
C VAL A 35 -0.53 -3.13 9.00
N THR A 36 0.22 -3.13 10.10
CA THR A 36 1.04 -2.00 10.53
C THR A 36 2.52 -2.30 10.38
N TYR A 37 3.32 -1.27 10.10
CA TYR A 37 4.76 -1.39 9.84
C TYR A 37 5.56 -1.99 11.01
N GLU A 38 5.00 -1.93 12.22
CA GLU A 38 5.71 -2.24 13.46
C GLU A 38 5.67 -3.73 13.84
N ILE A 39 4.90 -4.55 13.12
CA ILE A 39 4.87 -5.99 13.38
C ILE A 39 5.86 -6.72 12.49
N LYS A 40 6.63 -7.63 13.10
CA LYS A 40 7.63 -8.47 12.41
C LYS A 40 7.12 -9.11 11.10
N PRO A 41 5.90 -9.67 11.01
CA PRO A 41 5.44 -10.30 9.78
C PRO A 41 4.90 -9.32 8.72
N ALA A 42 4.82 -8.02 8.99
CA ALA A 42 4.17 -7.07 8.09
C ALA A 42 4.71 -7.12 6.66
N PRO A 43 6.03 -7.06 6.42
CA PRO A 43 6.58 -7.11 5.06
C PRO A 43 6.15 -8.37 4.30
N TYR A 44 6.29 -9.53 4.95
CA TYR A 44 5.88 -10.80 4.38
C TYR A 44 4.40 -10.82 4.02
N LEU A 45 3.53 -10.40 4.95
CA LEU A 45 2.08 -10.38 4.72
C LEU A 45 1.71 -9.51 3.53
N ALA A 46 2.30 -8.32 3.41
CA ALA A 46 1.96 -7.42 2.31
C ALA A 46 2.51 -7.90 0.97
N THR A 47 3.74 -8.39 0.91
CA THR A 47 4.32 -8.97 -0.30
C THR A 47 3.53 -10.19 -0.74
N ARG A 48 3.10 -11.07 0.17
CA ARG A 48 2.25 -12.23 -0.20
C ARG A 48 0.89 -11.81 -0.71
N CYS A 49 0.25 -10.80 -0.12
CA CYS A 49 -1.02 -10.26 -0.64
C CYS A 49 -0.83 -9.68 -2.06
N LEU A 50 0.24 -8.93 -2.29
CA LEU A 50 0.57 -8.40 -3.62
C LEU A 50 0.73 -9.51 -4.66
N LEU A 51 1.53 -10.53 -4.36
CA LEU A 51 1.76 -11.67 -5.26
C LEU A 51 0.47 -12.44 -5.54
N GLN A 52 -0.38 -12.63 -4.53
CA GLN A 52 -1.68 -13.28 -4.73
C GLN A 52 -2.59 -12.46 -5.66
N LEU A 53 -2.65 -11.14 -5.47
CA LEU A 53 -3.42 -10.24 -6.35
C LEU A 53 -2.88 -10.24 -7.78
N ALA A 54 -1.56 -10.27 -7.96
CA ALA A 54 -0.94 -10.38 -9.28
C ALA A 54 -1.30 -11.70 -9.97
N HIS A 55 -1.25 -12.82 -9.23
CA HIS A 55 -1.65 -14.13 -9.73
C HIS A 55 -3.12 -14.18 -10.16
N GLU A 56 -4.04 -13.71 -9.31
CA GLU A 56 -5.49 -13.68 -9.60
C GLU A 56 -5.84 -12.66 -10.70
N GLY A 57 -5.11 -11.55 -10.75
CA GLY A 57 -5.30 -10.44 -11.67
C GLY A 57 -4.60 -10.62 -13.01
N LYS A 58 -3.78 -11.65 -13.21
CA LYS A 58 -2.86 -11.78 -14.35
C LYS A 58 -3.50 -11.54 -15.72
N ASN A 59 -4.68 -12.09 -15.94
CA ASN A 59 -5.38 -11.94 -17.23
C ASN A 59 -6.02 -10.55 -17.41
N LYS A 60 -6.33 -9.87 -16.30
CA LYS A 60 -7.00 -8.56 -16.29
C LYS A 60 -6.00 -7.39 -16.25
N TYR A 61 -4.84 -7.61 -15.65
CA TYR A 61 -3.79 -6.62 -15.42
C TYR A 61 -2.42 -7.15 -15.90
N PRO A 62 -2.27 -7.41 -17.21
CA PRO A 62 -1.07 -8.03 -17.76
C PRO A 62 0.17 -7.14 -17.63
N LEU A 63 0.02 -5.82 -17.53
CA LEU A 63 1.14 -4.89 -17.38
C LEU A 63 1.55 -4.72 -15.92
N ALA A 64 0.60 -4.76 -14.97
CA ALA A 64 0.91 -4.63 -13.54
C ALA A 64 1.48 -5.92 -12.92
N THR A 65 1.09 -7.10 -13.41
CA THR A 65 1.54 -8.39 -12.89
C THR A 65 3.07 -8.53 -12.85
N PRO A 66 3.81 -8.34 -13.97
CA PRO A 66 5.26 -8.47 -13.96
C PRO A 66 5.95 -7.41 -13.09
N VAL A 67 5.35 -6.22 -12.94
CA VAL A 67 5.83 -5.16 -12.06
C VAL A 67 5.76 -5.59 -10.59
N ILE A 68 4.63 -6.19 -10.19
CA ILE A 68 4.47 -6.68 -8.82
C ILE A 68 5.44 -7.82 -8.53
N GLU A 69 5.62 -8.74 -9.49
CA GLU A 69 6.46 -9.94 -9.31
C GLU A 69 7.96 -9.62 -9.28
N ASN A 70 8.43 -8.65 -10.09
CA ASN A 70 9.87 -8.47 -10.33
C ASN A 70 10.41 -7.09 -9.92
N SER A 71 9.53 -6.12 -9.72
CA SER A 71 9.90 -4.70 -9.56
C SER A 71 9.42 -4.11 -8.22
N THR A 72 9.04 -4.96 -7.27
CA THR A 72 8.59 -4.54 -5.94
C THR A 72 9.61 -4.91 -4.87
N TYR A 73 10.03 -3.94 -4.07
CA TYR A 73 10.86 -4.13 -2.89
C TYR A 73 10.19 -3.49 -1.68
N MET A 74 9.71 -4.31 -0.73
CA MET A 74 9.01 -3.83 0.46
C MET A 74 7.81 -2.93 0.09
N ASP A 75 7.87 -1.63 0.41
CA ASP A 75 6.84 -0.64 0.04
C ASP A 75 7.07 0.05 -1.31
N ASP A 76 8.27 -0.11 -1.89
CA ASP A 76 8.69 0.61 -3.07
C ASP A 76 8.48 -0.23 -4.32
N ILE A 77 8.02 0.42 -5.39
CA ILE A 77 7.87 -0.18 -6.70
C ILE A 77 8.70 0.66 -7.68
N LEU A 78 9.68 0.04 -8.32
CA LEU A 78 10.57 0.69 -9.28
C LEU A 78 10.47 -0.04 -10.61
N SER A 79 9.72 0.53 -11.54
CA SER A 79 9.54 -0.02 -12.88
C SER A 79 9.58 1.08 -13.94
N GLY A 80 9.78 0.69 -15.19
CA GLY A 80 9.75 1.58 -16.34
C GLY A 80 9.24 0.87 -17.59
N ALA A 81 9.07 1.65 -18.65
CA ALA A 81 8.76 1.19 -20.00
C ALA A 81 9.52 2.06 -21.01
N ASP A 82 9.62 1.58 -22.25
CA ASP A 82 10.33 2.28 -23.34
C ASP A 82 9.55 3.48 -23.90
N ASP A 83 8.25 3.57 -23.61
CA ASP A 83 7.38 4.68 -24.02
C ASP A 83 6.45 5.16 -22.89
N ILE A 84 6.04 6.42 -22.99
CA ILE A 84 5.22 7.10 -21.97
C ILE A 84 3.81 6.49 -21.87
N THR A 85 3.26 5.99 -22.97
CA THR A 85 1.90 5.43 -23.01
C THR A 85 1.86 4.14 -22.18
N THR A 86 2.79 3.21 -22.45
CA THR A 86 2.92 1.97 -21.69
C THR A 86 3.21 2.25 -20.22
N ALA A 87 4.11 3.19 -19.90
CA ALA A 87 4.39 3.56 -18.51
C ALA A 87 3.15 4.06 -17.75
N LYS A 88 2.27 4.83 -18.43
CA LYS A 88 0.99 5.28 -17.87
C LYS A 88 0.02 4.13 -17.66
N GLU A 89 -0.08 3.21 -18.62
CA GLU A 89 -0.96 2.04 -18.51
C GLU A 89 -0.53 1.13 -17.36
N MET A 90 0.78 0.88 -17.22
CA MET A 90 1.35 0.17 -16.08
C MET A 90 0.98 0.83 -14.75
N GLN A 91 1.07 2.16 -14.65
CA GLN A 91 0.66 2.91 -13.46
C GLN A 91 -0.85 2.75 -13.18
N ARG A 92 -1.70 2.73 -14.20
CA ARG A 92 -3.17 2.63 -14.06
C ARG A 92 -3.64 1.22 -13.67
N GLU A 93 -2.96 0.18 -14.13
CA GLU A 93 -3.29 -1.20 -13.81
C GLU A 93 -2.88 -1.61 -12.38
N GLY A 94 -2.13 -0.77 -11.67
CA GLY A 94 -1.71 -1.03 -10.29
C GLY A 94 -2.88 -1.32 -9.35
N CYS A 95 -2.78 -2.40 -8.58
CA CYS A 95 -3.84 -2.88 -7.69
C CYS A 95 -3.95 -2.13 -6.35
N PHE A 96 -2.98 -1.26 -6.02
CA PHE A 96 -2.98 -0.45 -4.81
C PHE A 96 -2.88 1.04 -5.15
N HIS A 97 -3.49 1.87 -4.31
CA HIS A 97 -3.25 3.31 -4.35
C HIS A 97 -1.84 3.58 -3.82
N LEU A 98 -0.89 3.78 -4.72
CA LEU A 98 0.47 4.17 -4.39
C LEU A 98 0.55 5.68 -4.21
N TYR A 99 1.44 6.10 -3.31
CA TYR A 99 1.70 7.51 -3.00
C TYR A 99 3.11 7.88 -3.45
N LYS A 100 3.35 9.19 -3.65
CA LYS A 100 4.68 9.75 -3.99
C LYS A 100 5.28 9.24 -5.31
N TRP A 101 4.46 9.19 -6.35
CA TRP A 101 4.92 8.89 -7.70
C TRP A 101 6.03 9.84 -8.16
N SER A 102 7.09 9.27 -8.73
CA SER A 102 8.22 9.98 -9.31
C SER A 102 8.54 9.36 -10.67
N ALA A 103 8.91 10.18 -11.65
CA ALA A 103 9.32 9.71 -12.97
C ALA A 103 10.44 10.60 -13.53
N ASN A 104 11.20 10.06 -14.47
CA ASN A 104 12.22 10.78 -15.23
C ASN A 104 11.65 11.70 -16.32
N THR A 105 10.33 11.70 -16.54
CA THR A 105 9.65 12.51 -17.56
C THR A 105 8.32 13.03 -17.02
N ASP A 106 8.07 14.33 -17.17
CA ASP A 106 6.86 15.02 -16.67
C ASP A 106 5.55 14.48 -17.24
N GLY A 107 5.62 13.76 -18.37
CA GLY A 107 4.46 13.16 -19.02
C GLY A 107 3.82 12.01 -18.25
N ILE A 108 4.51 11.34 -17.33
CA ILE A 108 4.05 10.09 -16.68
C ILE A 108 3.28 10.36 -15.37
N VAL A 109 3.76 11.30 -14.56
CA VAL A 109 3.16 11.57 -13.24
C VAL A 109 2.25 12.79 -13.32
N GLU A 110 0.94 12.57 -13.25
CA GLU A 110 0.03 13.67 -12.92
C GLU A 110 0.35 14.13 -11.49
N ARG A 111 0.88 15.35 -11.35
CA ARG A 111 1.09 15.98 -10.03
C ARG A 111 -0.28 16.23 -9.40
N ARG A 112 -0.84 15.23 -8.72
CA ARG A 112 -2.01 15.42 -7.87
C ARG A 112 -1.60 16.34 -6.72
N ALA A 113 -2.24 17.51 -6.66
CA ALA A 113 -2.11 18.43 -5.54
C ALA A 113 -2.31 17.62 -4.26
N HIS A 114 -1.35 17.72 -3.34
CA HIS A 114 -1.37 16.97 -2.09
C HIS A 114 -2.57 17.40 -1.23
N GLY A 115 -3.70 16.73 -1.42
CA GLY A 115 -4.80 16.76 -0.46
C GLY A 115 -4.33 16.01 0.78
N LYS A 116 -4.19 16.73 1.89
CA LYS A 116 -4.10 16.17 3.25
C LYS A 116 -5.40 15.43 3.59
N GLN A 117 -5.70 14.32 2.93
CA GLN A 117 -6.72 13.41 3.41
C GLN A 117 -6.00 12.24 4.07
N GLY A 118 -5.72 12.43 5.36
CA GLY A 118 -5.52 11.29 6.24
C GLY A 118 -6.77 10.43 6.14
N VAL A 119 -6.62 9.20 5.67
CA VAL A 119 -7.68 8.19 5.75
C VAL A 119 -8.07 8.13 7.22
N PRO A 120 -9.35 8.39 7.58
CA PRO A 120 -9.77 8.26 8.96
C PRO A 120 -9.51 6.83 9.40
N LEU A 121 -8.89 6.67 10.57
CA LEU A 121 -8.88 5.40 11.28
C LEU A 121 -10.33 5.13 11.72
N GLN A 122 -11.15 4.58 10.81
CA GLN A 122 -12.46 4.03 11.16
C GLN A 122 -12.28 2.66 11.77
#